data_AF-A0A5B7G4V0-F1
#
_entry.id   AF-A0A5B7G4V0-F1
#
_cell.length_a   1.000
_cell.length_b   1.000
_cell.length_c   1.000
_cell.angle_alpha   90.00
_cell.angle_beta   90.00
_cell.angle_gamma   90.00
#
_symmetry.space_group_name_H-M   'P 1'
#
loop_
_entity.id
_entity.type
_entity.pdbx_description
1 polymer ?
#
loop_
_entity_poly.entity_id
_entity_poly.type
_entity_poly.pdbx_seq_one_letter_code
_entity_poly.pdbx_strand_id
1 'polypeptide(L)'
;MNIVALPYFPYISYKYVESDSGPIILYLEDSLNTRMLNTLAHHLNFTYELRYPSDGKFGTPAGGGNWTGIVGTLQYEMADFSMDLTVTPGRAEVVEYSTIFIDEPLVILSSKPKPLPEYLSVVRPLEDPCRHVVTRVSNSIDRLQRFSHLSPGGGEQIIRHKQHGGAGGARTDTRLGLGRPGNSNDRRI
;
A
#
# COMPACT_ATOMS: atom_id res chain seq x y z
N MET A 1 -23.47 -18.01 1.69
CA MET A 1 -22.55 -16.96 2.18
C MET A 1 -22.94 -15.64 1.53
N ASN A 2 -23.16 -14.58 2.30
CA ASN A 2 -23.53 -13.26 1.82
C ASN A 2 -22.27 -12.43 1.59
N ILE A 3 -22.07 -11.98 0.36
CA ILE A 3 -20.92 -11.18 -0.02
C ILE A 3 -21.40 -9.78 -0.32
N VAL A 4 -20.77 -8.78 0.28
CA VAL A 4 -21.07 -7.38 0.02
C VAL A 4 -19.99 -6.78 -0.87
N ALA A 5 -20.40 -6.11 -1.95
CA ALA A 5 -19.47 -5.41 -2.81
C ALA A 5 -20.10 -4.19 -3.50
N LEU A 6 -19.23 -3.30 -3.98
CA LEU A 6 -19.57 -2.17 -4.82
C LEU A 6 -18.93 -2.34 -6.19
N PRO A 7 -19.52 -1.82 -7.27
CA PRO A 7 -18.96 -1.97 -8.60
C PRO A 7 -17.71 -1.09 -8.70
N TYR A 8 -16.57 -1.72 -9.01
CA TYR A 8 -15.27 -1.08 -9.10
C TYR A 8 -14.49 -1.73 -10.24
N PHE A 9 -14.64 -1.17 -11.45
CA PHE A 9 -13.97 -1.66 -12.64
C PHE A 9 -12.46 -1.39 -12.55
N PRO A 10 -11.58 -2.36 -12.90
CA PRO A 10 -11.84 -3.67 -13.54
C PRO A 10 -11.99 -4.87 -12.58
N TYR A 11 -12.04 -4.63 -11.27
CA TYR A 11 -11.94 -5.68 -10.25
C TYR A 11 -13.25 -6.41 -10.01
N ILE A 12 -14.35 -5.66 -9.91
CA ILE A 12 -15.69 -6.19 -9.72
C ILE A 12 -16.70 -5.41 -10.57
N SER A 13 -17.51 -6.14 -11.31
CA SER A 13 -18.63 -5.61 -12.09
C SER A 13 -19.81 -6.55 -11.92
N TYR A 14 -21.01 -6.00 -11.84
CA TYR A 14 -22.23 -6.78 -11.76
C TYR A 14 -23.39 -6.02 -12.41
N LYS A 15 -24.38 -6.78 -12.87
CA LYS A 15 -25.62 -6.25 -13.46
C LYS A 15 -26.76 -6.36 -12.45
N TYR A 16 -27.57 -5.30 -12.42
CA TYR A 16 -28.85 -5.31 -11.74
C TYR A 16 -29.87 -5.98 -12.64
N VAL A 17 -30.55 -7.00 -12.12
CA VAL A 17 -31.75 -7.54 -12.75
C VAL A 17 -32.91 -7.16 -11.86
N GLU A 18 -33.67 -6.17 -12.33
CA GLU A 18 -34.93 -5.80 -11.70
C GLU A 18 -35.93 -6.93 -11.94
N SER A 19 -36.50 -7.41 -10.84
CA SER A 19 -37.60 -8.36 -10.88
C SER A 19 -38.88 -7.55 -10.63
N ASP A 20 -39.87 -7.65 -11.52
CA ASP A 20 -41.07 -6.79 -11.56
C ASP A 20 -41.86 -6.66 -10.22
N SER A 21 -41.61 -7.54 -9.25
CA SER A 21 -42.21 -7.51 -7.90
C SER A 21 -41.29 -8.10 -6.82
N GLY A 22 -40.00 -8.30 -7.12
CA GLY A 22 -39.07 -9.06 -6.29
C GLY A 22 -37.87 -8.23 -5.79
N PRO A 23 -37.03 -8.80 -4.90
CA PRO A 23 -35.78 -8.18 -4.50
C PRO A 23 -34.85 -8.05 -5.70
N ILE A 24 -34.07 -6.97 -5.73
CA ILE A 24 -33.06 -6.74 -6.78
C ILE A 24 -32.00 -7.84 -6.68
N ILE A 25 -31.88 -8.67 -7.71
CA ILE A 25 -30.85 -9.71 -7.79
C ILE A 25 -29.64 -9.15 -8.51
N LEU A 26 -28.47 -9.35 -7.92
CA LEU A 26 -27.20 -8.90 -8.47
C LEU A 26 -26.48 -10.08 -9.12
N TYR A 27 -26.18 -9.95 -10.40
CA TYR A 27 -25.43 -10.95 -11.15
C TYR A 27 -24.01 -10.44 -11.41
N LEU A 28 -23.02 -11.13 -10.84
CA LEU A 28 -21.61 -10.84 -11.12
C LEU A 28 -21.33 -11.02 -12.60
N GLU A 29 -20.71 -10.00 -13.20
CA GLU A 29 -20.10 -10.12 -14.51
C GLU A 29 -18.69 -10.72 -14.38
N ASP A 30 -18.11 -11.11 -15.51
CA ASP A 30 -16.74 -11.60 -15.54
C ASP A 30 -15.76 -10.48 -15.17
N SER A 31 -15.04 -10.67 -14.06
CA SER A 31 -14.11 -9.72 -13.48
C SER A 31 -13.03 -10.46 -12.70
N LEU A 32 -11.96 -9.77 -12.29
CA LEU A 32 -10.87 -10.39 -11.53
C LEU A 32 -11.39 -11.09 -10.27
N ASN A 33 -12.22 -10.39 -9.48
CA ASN A 33 -12.72 -10.90 -8.22
C ASN A 33 -13.75 -12.01 -8.45
N THR A 34 -14.61 -11.91 -9.46
CA THR A 34 -15.56 -12.98 -9.82
C THR A 34 -14.84 -14.29 -10.12
N ARG A 35 -13.72 -14.26 -10.87
CA ARG A 35 -12.95 -15.47 -11.18
C ARG A 35 -12.33 -16.07 -9.94
N MET A 36 -11.70 -15.25 -9.10
CA MET A 36 -11.14 -15.71 -7.81
C MET A 36 -12.22 -16.32 -6.92
N LEU A 37 -13.36 -15.65 -6.81
CA LEU A 37 -14.48 -16.09 -6.00
C LEU A 37 -15.07 -17.41 -6.49
N ASN A 38 -15.25 -17.57 -7.80
CA ASN A 38 -15.72 -18.82 -8.40
C ASN A 38 -14.75 -19.98 -8.16
N THR A 39 -13.44 -19.73 -8.28
CA THR A 39 -12.40 -20.72 -7.95
C THR A 39 -12.46 -21.10 -6.47
N LEU A 40 -12.57 -20.13 -5.56
CA LEU A 40 -12.69 -20.38 -4.12
C LEU A 40 -13.98 -21.14 -3.78
N ALA A 41 -15.11 -20.74 -4.34
CA ALA A 41 -16.40 -21.39 -4.15
C ALA A 41 -16.37 -22.86 -4.57
N HIS A 42 -15.71 -23.17 -5.69
CA HIS A 42 -15.54 -24.53 -6.17
C HIS A 42 -14.59 -25.36 -5.27
N HIS A 43 -13.46 -24.79 -4.84
CA HIS A 43 -12.49 -25.51 -4.01
C HIS A 43 -12.97 -25.74 -2.57
N LEU A 44 -13.68 -24.78 -1.99
CA LEU A 44 -14.17 -24.81 -0.62
C LEU A 44 -15.64 -25.29 -0.53
N ASN A 45 -16.27 -25.58 -1.67
CA ASN A 45 -17.63 -26.08 -1.80
C ASN A 45 -18.68 -25.22 -1.07
N PHE A 46 -18.65 -23.91 -1.28
CA PHE A 46 -19.66 -22.99 -0.75
C PHE A 46 -20.43 -22.28 -1.87
N THR A 47 -21.67 -21.91 -1.56
CA THR A 47 -22.48 -21.03 -2.40
C THR A 47 -22.52 -19.63 -1.82
N TYR A 48 -22.61 -18.65 -2.70
CA TYR A 48 -22.63 -17.25 -2.30
C TYR A 48 -23.71 -16.44 -3.00
N GLU A 49 -24.14 -15.37 -2.35
CA GLU A 49 -25.08 -14.39 -2.88
C GLU A 49 -24.46 -13.00 -2.75
N LEU A 50 -24.55 -12.20 -3.82
CA LEU A 50 -24.04 -10.83 -3.82
C LEU A 50 -25.10 -9.86 -3.29
N ARG A 51 -24.71 -8.98 -2.39
CA ARG A 51 -25.54 -7.92 -1.81
C ARG A 51 -24.91 -6.55 -2.05
N TYR A 52 -25.78 -5.58 -2.33
CA TYR A 52 -25.40 -4.18 -2.40
C TYR A 52 -25.47 -3.57 -1.01
N PRO A 53 -24.47 -2.79 -0.56
CA PRO A 53 -24.55 -2.09 0.71
C PRO A 53 -25.67 -1.02 0.68
N SER A 54 -26.39 -0.84 1.79
CA SER A 54 -27.53 0.09 1.88
C SER A 54 -27.19 1.52 1.42
N ASP A 55 -25.98 1.97 1.75
CA ASP A 55 -25.57 3.36 1.56
C ASP A 55 -24.77 3.59 0.27
N GLY A 56 -24.44 2.52 -0.48
CA GLY A 56 -23.61 2.61 -1.69
C GLY A 56 -22.18 3.10 -1.46
N LYS A 57 -21.65 3.00 -0.23
CA LYS A 57 -20.31 3.50 0.17
C LYS A 57 -19.40 2.37 0.63
N PHE A 58 -18.09 2.56 0.48
CA PHE A 58 -17.10 1.62 1.03
C PHE A 58 -17.08 1.65 2.56
N GLY A 59 -17.23 2.83 3.14
CA GLY A 59 -17.44 2.99 4.58
C GLY A 59 -16.71 4.19 5.13
N THR A 60 -17.49 5.03 5.81
CA THR A 60 -17.08 6.26 6.48
C THR A 60 -17.45 6.13 7.96
N PRO A 61 -16.59 6.60 8.89
CA PRO A 61 -16.94 6.59 10.30
C PRO A 61 -18.15 7.50 10.55
N ALA A 62 -19.21 6.94 11.12
CA ALA A 62 -20.44 7.64 11.48
C ALA A 62 -20.37 8.28 12.88
N GLY A 63 -19.25 8.10 13.59
CA GLY A 63 -19.07 8.51 14.98
C GLY A 63 -19.38 7.36 15.96
N GLY A 64 -18.79 7.43 17.15
CA GLY A 64 -19.04 6.44 18.20
C GLY A 64 -18.55 5.02 17.89
N GLY A 65 -17.60 4.86 16.97
CA GLY A 65 -17.10 3.54 16.53
C GLY A 65 -17.95 2.85 15.47
N ASN A 66 -19.06 3.46 15.05
CA ASN A 66 -19.90 2.92 13.98
C ASN A 66 -19.38 3.32 12.60
N TRP A 67 -19.52 2.39 11.65
CA TRP A 67 -19.20 2.59 10.25
C TRP A 67 -20.44 2.49 9.36
N THR A 68 -20.37 3.17 8.23
CA THR A 68 -21.40 3.10 7.16
C THR A 68 -20.94 2.20 6.02
N GLY A 69 -21.80 1.96 5.03
CA GLY A 69 -21.41 1.28 3.80
C GLY A 69 -20.98 -0.18 3.99
N ILE A 70 -20.01 -0.64 3.20
CA ILE A 70 -19.46 -2.01 3.27
C ILE A 70 -18.93 -2.32 4.68
N VAL A 71 -18.09 -1.44 5.24
CA VAL A 71 -17.53 -1.65 6.59
C VAL A 71 -18.63 -1.75 7.65
N GLY A 72 -19.65 -0.89 7.57
CA GLY A 72 -20.81 -0.98 8.47
C GLY A 72 -21.58 -2.30 8.29
N THR A 73 -21.80 -2.73 7.05
CA THR A 73 -22.51 -3.98 6.74
C THR A 73 -21.78 -5.20 7.34
N LEU A 74 -20.45 -5.19 7.32
CA LEU A 74 -19.62 -6.21 7.97
C LEU A 74 -19.64 -6.09 9.50
N GLN A 75 -19.56 -4.86 10.03
CA GLN A 75 -19.61 -4.59 11.47
C GLN A 75 -20.91 -5.09 12.11
N TYR A 76 -22.04 -4.97 11.41
CA TYR A 76 -23.35 -5.43 11.87
C TYR A 76 -23.66 -6.89 11.47
N GLU A 77 -22.67 -7.64 10.99
CA GLU A 77 -22.81 -9.06 10.56
C GLU A 77 -23.94 -9.27 9.52
N MET A 78 -24.23 -8.24 8.72
CA MET A 78 -25.23 -8.31 7.64
C MET A 78 -24.67 -8.94 6.36
N ALA A 79 -23.34 -9.11 6.29
CA ALA A 79 -22.61 -9.83 5.27
C ALA A 79 -21.44 -10.59 5.90
N ASP A 80 -21.04 -11.70 5.29
CA ASP A 80 -20.00 -12.59 5.82
C ASP A 80 -18.58 -12.07 5.49
N PHE A 81 -18.39 -11.53 4.28
CA PHE A 81 -17.12 -10.91 3.88
C PHE A 81 -17.27 -9.96 2.68
N SER A 82 -16.22 -9.20 2.39
CA SER A 82 -16.06 -8.38 1.18
C SER A 82 -14.69 -8.62 0.56
N MET A 83 -14.61 -8.57 -0.78
CA MET A 83 -13.34 -8.72 -1.51
C MET A 83 -12.64 -7.40 -1.80
N ASP A 84 -13.38 -6.27 -1.73
CA ASP A 84 -12.91 -4.96 -2.19
C ASP A 84 -12.89 -3.95 -1.04
N LEU A 85 -11.86 -4.04 -0.20
CA LEU A 85 -11.67 -3.11 0.89
C LEU A 85 -10.18 -2.80 1.15
N THR A 86 -9.81 -1.53 1.04
CA THR A 86 -8.48 -1.06 1.42
C THR A 86 -8.27 -1.21 2.93
N VAL A 87 -7.15 -1.85 3.31
CA VAL A 87 -6.70 -1.96 4.69
C VAL A 87 -6.28 -0.58 5.18
N THR A 88 -6.99 -0.04 6.15
CA THR A 88 -6.62 1.20 6.84
C THR A 88 -6.69 0.98 8.35
N PRO A 89 -5.85 1.66 9.17
CA PRO A 89 -5.84 1.44 10.61
C PRO A 89 -7.21 1.59 11.26
N GLY A 90 -7.98 2.62 10.88
CA GLY A 90 -9.32 2.84 11.45
C GLY A 90 -10.34 1.74 11.09
N ARG A 91 -10.21 1.09 9.92
CA ARG A 91 -11.08 -0.03 9.56
C ARG A 91 -10.65 -1.33 10.23
N ALA A 92 -9.34 -1.54 10.40
CA ALA A 92 -8.78 -2.74 11.02
C ALA A 92 -9.12 -2.86 12.52
N GLU A 93 -9.58 -1.79 13.16
CA GLU A 93 -10.11 -1.82 14.53
C GLU A 93 -11.50 -2.48 14.63
N VAL A 94 -12.25 -2.53 13.52
CA VAL A 94 -13.65 -2.97 13.50
C VAL A 94 -13.87 -4.23 12.67
N VAL A 95 -13.05 -4.45 11.63
CA VAL A 95 -13.11 -5.65 10.78
C VAL A 95 -11.77 -6.36 10.72
N GLU A 96 -11.80 -7.69 10.63
CA GLU A 96 -10.60 -8.51 10.46
C GLU A 96 -10.27 -8.66 8.97
N TYR A 97 -8.98 -8.49 8.63
CA TYR A 97 -8.49 -8.61 7.26
C TYR A 97 -7.70 -9.90 7.07
N SER A 98 -7.85 -10.50 5.88
CA SER A 98 -6.98 -11.56 5.41
C SER A 98 -5.69 -11.00 4.80
N THR A 99 -4.93 -11.84 4.08
CA THR A 99 -3.76 -11.39 3.34
C THR A 99 -4.15 -10.61 2.09
N ILE A 100 -3.50 -9.48 1.87
CA ILE A 100 -3.68 -8.65 0.68
C ILE A 100 -3.29 -9.46 -0.56
N PHE A 101 -4.20 -9.58 -1.52
CA PHE A 101 -3.97 -10.29 -2.79
C PHE A 101 -3.76 -9.36 -4.00
N ILE A 102 -4.12 -8.07 -3.86
CA ILE A 102 -3.83 -7.01 -4.84
C ILE A 102 -3.12 -5.88 -4.11
N ASP A 103 -1.91 -5.56 -4.54
CA ASP A 103 -1.18 -4.38 -4.07
C ASP A 103 -1.49 -3.20 -4.99
N GLU A 104 -2.24 -2.21 -4.50
CA GLU A 104 -2.61 -1.00 -5.23
C GLU A 104 -1.88 0.21 -4.63
N PRO A 105 -0.74 0.63 -5.21
CA PRO A 105 0.01 1.76 -4.68
C PRO A 105 -0.67 3.09 -5.01
N LEU A 106 -0.56 4.06 -4.08
CA LEU A 106 -0.96 5.43 -4.33
C LEU A 106 -0.01 6.06 -5.37
N VAL A 107 -0.55 6.45 -6.52
CA VAL A 107 0.19 7.11 -7.59
C VAL A 107 -0.38 8.51 -7.89
N ILE A 108 0.50 9.48 -8.11
CA ILE A 108 0.09 10.81 -8.56
C ILE A 108 0.01 10.79 -10.08
N LEU A 109 -1.20 10.97 -10.61
CA LEU A 109 -1.43 11.12 -12.04
C LEU A 109 -1.46 12.60 -12.38
N SER A 110 -0.60 13.01 -13.31
CA SER A 110 -0.61 14.34 -13.90
C SER A 110 -0.79 14.23 -15.40
N SER A 111 -1.53 15.17 -16.00
CA SER A 111 -1.65 15.24 -17.45
C SER A 111 -0.29 15.45 -18.08
N LYS A 112 -0.07 14.82 -19.24
CA LYS A 112 1.12 15.07 -20.04
C LYS A 112 1.26 16.60 -20.25
N PRO A 113 2.42 17.19 -19.95
CA PRO A 113 2.61 18.62 -20.17
C PRO A 113 2.37 18.94 -21.64
N LYS A 114 1.68 20.06 -21.90
CA LYS A 114 1.54 20.58 -23.26
C LYS A 114 2.94 20.91 -23.79
N PRO A 115 3.18 20.77 -25.11
CA PRO A 115 4.42 21.23 -25.69
C PRO A 115 4.61 22.71 -25.36
N LEU A 116 5.85 23.09 -25.03
CA LEU A 116 6.19 24.49 -24.80
C LEU A 116 5.85 25.30 -26.07
N PRO A 117 5.42 26.57 -25.92
CA PRO A 117 5.22 27.46 -27.05
C PRO A 117 6.44 27.51 -27.99
N GLU A 118 6.18 27.58 -29.29
CA GLU A 118 7.22 27.52 -30.33
C GLU A 118 8.27 28.64 -30.18
N TYR A 119 7.89 29.82 -29.70
CA TYR A 119 8.82 30.93 -29.46
C TYR A 119 9.90 30.59 -28.43
N LEU A 120 9.63 29.69 -27.48
CA LEU A 120 10.62 29.24 -26.51
C LEU A 120 11.70 28.35 -27.15
N SER A 121 11.48 27.83 -28.37
CA SER A 121 12.50 27.03 -29.08
C SER A 121 13.78 27.81 -29.37
N VAL A 122 13.71 29.14 -29.51
CA VAL A 122 14.87 30.01 -29.82
C VAL A 122 15.75 30.22 -28.60
N VAL A 123 15.16 30.28 -27.40
CA VAL A 123 15.91 30.50 -26.15
C VAL A 123 16.39 29.20 -25.50
N ARG A 124 15.75 28.06 -25.76
CA ARG A 124 16.16 26.75 -25.23
C ARG A 124 17.65 26.40 -25.43
N PRO A 125 18.28 26.68 -26.59
CA PRO A 125 19.72 26.44 -26.77
C PRO A 125 20.63 27.33 -25.91
N LEU A 126 20.12 28.47 -25.44
CA LEU A 126 20.87 29.49 -24.68
C LEU A 126 20.68 29.33 -23.16
N GLU A 127 19.67 28.56 -22.73
CA GLU A 127 19.43 28.21 -21.32
C GLU A 127 20.49 27.23 -20.75
N ASP A 128 21.35 26.65 -21.61
CA ASP A 128 22.31 25.60 -21.27
C ASP A 128 23.82 26.04 -21.27
N PRO A 129 24.28 27.14 -20.62
CA PRO A 129 25.73 27.37 -20.46
C PRO A 129 26.41 26.28 -19.62
N CYS A 130 25.68 25.65 -18.69
CA CYS A 130 26.25 24.73 -17.69
C CYS A 130 26.17 23.24 -18.07
N ARG A 131 25.36 22.86 -19.06
CA ARG A 131 25.19 21.43 -19.42
C ARG A 131 26.39 20.84 -20.15
N HIS A 132 27.18 21.67 -20.83
CA HIS A 132 28.47 21.27 -21.44
C HIS A 132 29.57 21.01 -20.39
N VAL A 133 29.49 21.64 -19.21
CA VAL A 133 30.48 21.44 -18.13
C VAL A 133 30.18 20.16 -17.35
N VAL A 134 28.91 19.88 -17.06
CA VAL A 134 28.50 18.69 -16.29
C VAL A 134 28.70 17.39 -17.08
N THR A 135 28.49 17.39 -18.39
CA THR A 135 28.73 16.19 -19.23
C THR A 135 30.22 15.81 -19.33
N ARG A 136 31.16 16.76 -19.20
CA ARG A 136 32.59 16.44 -19.13
C ARG A 136 33.00 15.78 -17.82
N VAL A 137 32.36 16.16 -16.70
CA VAL A 137 32.59 15.52 -15.39
C VAL A 137 31.95 14.13 -15.36
N SER A 138 30.72 13.98 -15.86
CA SER A 138 30.01 12.70 -15.86
C SER A 138 30.68 11.65 -16.77
N ASN A 139 31.15 12.04 -17.96
CA ASN A 139 31.88 11.12 -18.86
C ASN A 139 33.25 10.69 -18.29
N SER A 140 33.83 11.46 -17.36
CA SER A 140 35.10 11.12 -16.71
C SER A 140 34.89 10.14 -15.54
N ILE A 141 33.77 10.26 -14.82
CA ILE A 141 33.38 9.32 -13.74
C ILE A 141 32.96 7.97 -14.33
N ASP A 142 32.20 7.94 -15.43
CA ASP A 142 31.84 6.71 -16.15
C ASP A 142 33.08 5.98 -16.70
N ARG A 143 34.13 6.72 -17.05
CA ARG A 143 35.41 6.15 -17.49
C ARG A 143 36.19 5.52 -16.34
N LEU A 144 36.07 6.04 -15.13
CA LEU A 144 36.72 5.50 -13.93
C LEU A 144 35.98 4.28 -13.35
N GLN A 145 34.65 4.20 -13.48
CA GLN A 145 33.89 3.02 -13.05
C GLN A 145 33.95 1.83 -14.03
N ARG A 146 34.41 2.05 -15.28
CA ARG A 146 34.69 0.95 -16.22
C ARG A 146 36.03 0.25 -16.01
N PHE A 147 36.94 0.81 -15.20
CA PHE A 147 38.22 0.17 -14.88
C PHE A 147 38.18 -0.74 -13.64
N SER A 148 37.10 -0.71 -12.84
CA SER A 148 36.95 -1.61 -11.67
C SER A 148 36.47 -3.02 -12.03
N HIS A 149 36.17 -3.32 -13.30
CA HIS A 149 35.64 -4.62 -13.74
C HIS A 149 36.60 -5.47 -14.59
N LEU A 150 37.88 -5.10 -14.69
CA LEU A 150 38.90 -5.93 -15.33
C LEU A 150 39.95 -6.39 -14.32
N SER A 151 39.56 -7.34 -13.47
CA SER A 151 40.47 -8.34 -12.93
C SER A 151 39.73 -9.69 -12.83
N PRO A 152 40.12 -10.73 -13.60
CA PRO A 152 39.54 -12.04 -13.50
C PRO A 152 40.35 -12.90 -12.51
N GLY A 153 39.70 -13.46 -11.49
CA GLY A 153 40.35 -14.49 -10.68
C GLY A 153 39.69 -14.80 -9.35
N GLY A 154 38.78 -15.77 -9.37
CA GLY A 154 38.78 -16.84 -8.39
C GLY A 154 38.10 -16.60 -7.03
N GLY A 155 37.04 -17.38 -6.81
CA GLY A 155 36.98 -18.20 -5.60
C GLY A 155 36.19 -17.66 -4.41
N GLU A 156 35.13 -18.40 -4.12
CA GLU A 156 34.84 -18.95 -2.79
C GLU A 156 33.69 -18.33 -1.96
N GLN A 157 32.63 -19.14 -1.87
CA GLN A 157 31.52 -19.12 -0.95
C GLN A 157 31.97 -19.07 0.52
N ILE A 158 31.41 -18.19 1.35
CA ILE A 158 31.34 -18.43 2.80
C ILE A 158 29.96 -18.01 3.34
N ILE A 159 29.11 -19.03 3.48
CA ILE A 159 27.94 -19.07 4.36
C ILE A 159 28.46 -19.00 5.82
N ARG A 160 27.97 -18.06 6.63
CA ARG A 160 28.14 -18.12 8.09
C ARG A 160 26.82 -18.33 8.81
N HIS A 161 26.60 -19.59 9.14
CA HIS A 161 25.77 -20.08 10.24
C HIS A 161 26.20 -19.43 11.58
N LYS A 162 25.24 -18.96 12.38
CA LYS A 162 25.46 -18.50 13.75
C LYS A 162 25.22 -19.67 14.71
N GLN A 163 26.28 -20.20 15.32
CA GLN A 163 26.19 -21.22 16.38
C GLN A 163 25.95 -20.59 17.76
N HIS A 164 25.25 -21.35 18.59
CA HIS A 164 24.98 -21.15 20.02
C HIS A 164 26.24 -21.24 20.90
N GLY A 165 26.18 -20.52 22.03
CA GLY A 165 26.52 -21.10 23.34
C GLY A 165 27.86 -20.73 23.98
N GLY A 166 27.78 -19.99 25.09
CA GLY A 166 28.37 -20.50 26.34
C GLY A 166 29.58 -19.80 26.96
N ALA A 167 29.28 -19.03 28.01
CA ALA A 167 29.96 -19.00 29.31
C ALA A 167 31.25 -18.18 29.51
N GLY A 168 31.16 -17.27 30.51
CA GLY A 168 32.18 -17.18 31.56
C GLY A 168 32.70 -15.77 31.88
N GLY A 169 32.42 -15.29 33.08
CA GLY A 169 33.34 -14.37 33.78
C GLY A 169 32.74 -13.08 34.31
N ALA A 170 32.39 -13.09 35.60
CA ALA A 170 31.92 -11.98 36.42
C ALA A 170 33.00 -10.91 36.69
N ARG A 171 32.58 -9.64 36.85
CA ARG A 171 32.71 -8.83 38.09
C ARG A 171 32.48 -7.32 37.89
N THR A 172 31.48 -6.83 38.62
CA THR A 172 31.39 -5.58 39.42
C THR A 172 31.66 -4.19 38.82
N ASP A 173 30.60 -3.37 38.95
CA ASP A 173 30.52 -1.98 39.38
C ASP A 173 31.34 -0.89 38.66
N THR A 174 30.63 0.10 38.11
CA THR A 174 30.49 1.43 38.77
C THR A 174 29.51 2.31 37.98
N ARG A 175 28.55 2.87 38.72
CA ARG A 175 27.60 3.93 38.31
C ARG A 175 28.31 5.13 37.67
N LEU A 176 27.76 5.66 36.59
CA LEU A 176 27.78 7.11 36.36
C LEU A 176 26.44 7.54 35.74
N GLY A 177 25.52 7.97 36.60
CA GLY A 177 24.37 8.78 36.19
C GLY A 177 24.83 10.23 36.05
N LEU A 178 24.51 10.87 34.92
CA LEU A 178 24.62 12.31 34.77
C LEU A 178 23.21 12.89 34.80
N GLY A 179 22.94 13.57 35.92
CA GLY A 179 21.69 14.19 36.26
C GLY A 179 21.42 15.47 35.48
N ARG A 180 20.11 15.76 35.39
CA ARG A 180 19.53 17.06 35.06
C ARG A 180 19.96 18.11 36.08
N PRO A 181 20.30 19.34 35.67
CA PRO A 181 20.21 20.48 36.56
C PRO A 181 18.83 21.13 36.41
N GLY A 182 18.05 21.09 37.48
CA GLY A 182 17.06 22.12 37.73
C GLY A 182 17.71 23.25 38.51
N ASN A 183 17.39 24.50 38.19
CA ASN A 183 17.34 25.54 39.21
C ASN A 183 16.25 26.57 38.93
N SER A 184 15.58 26.91 40.02
CA SER A 184 14.48 27.82 40.23
C SER A 184 14.91 29.29 40.24
N ASN A 185 14.01 30.18 39.81
CA ASN A 185 13.67 31.47 40.43
C ASN A 185 12.38 31.95 39.74
N ASP A 186 11.22 31.93 40.40
CA ASP A 186 10.72 32.85 41.44
C ASP A 186 10.38 34.26 40.91
N ARG A 187 9.13 34.65 41.18
CA ARG A 187 8.54 36.00 41.28
C ARG A 187 7.97 36.72 40.04
N ARG A 188 6.64 36.88 40.17
CA ARG A 188 5.87 38.14 40.32
C ARG A 188 5.14 38.68 39.08
N ILE A 189 3.88 38.98 39.39
CA ILE A 189 2.86 39.85 38.76
C ILE A 189 2.21 39.34 37.48
#